data_AF-A0AAF1AR55-F1
#
_entry.id   AF-A0AAF1AR55-F1
#
_cell.length_a   1.000
_cell.length_b   1.000
_cell.length_c   1.000
_cell.angle_alpha   90.00
_cell.angle_beta   90.00
_cell.angle_gamma   90.00
#
_symmetry.space_group_name_H-M   'P 1'
#
loop_
_entity.id
_entity.type
_entity.pdbx_description
1 polymer ?
#
loop_
_entity_poly.entity_id
_entity_poly.type
_entity_poly.pdbx_seq_one_letter_code
_entity_poly.pdbx_strand_id
1 'polypeptide(L)'
;MESLWHGVLTASWPIYAEQQLNSFELVHELGLALDVGVEYSNEFSMVNSGIIKATELEVVIRKLMLDENENNIRKRVKEMKGLSRAAMEENGSSYSSLGKLVEDITRKV
;
A
#
# COMPACT_ATOMS: atom_id res chain seq x y z
N MET A 1 5.23 0.08 -0.23
CA MET A 1 5.92 -1.23 -0.34
C MET A 1 6.55 -1.68 0.98
N GLU A 2 7.35 -0.85 1.65
CA GLU A 2 8.04 -1.22 2.89
C GLU A 2 7.10 -1.73 4.00
N SER A 3 5.92 -1.12 4.14
CA SER A 3 4.89 -1.56 5.08
C SER A 3 4.42 -2.99 4.81
N LEU A 4 4.11 -3.32 3.55
CA LEU A 4 3.68 -4.66 3.12
C LEU A 4 4.80 -5.69 3.35
N TRP A 5 6.05 -5.33 3.05
CA TRP A 5 7.22 -6.18 3.29
C TRP A 5 7.42 -6.57 4.77
N HIS A 6 6.99 -5.71 5.68
CA HIS A 6 7.03 -5.97 7.12
C HIS A 6 5.71 -6.49 7.69
N GLY A 7 4.62 -6.43 6.92
CA GLY A 7 3.27 -6.78 7.37
C GLY A 7 2.68 -5.74 8.34
N VAL A 8 2.99 -4.47 8.12
CA VAL A 8 2.50 -3.34 8.92
C VAL A 8 1.32 -2.70 8.23
N LEU A 9 0.19 -2.60 8.94
CA LEU A 9 -0.99 -1.88 8.47
C LEU A 9 -0.67 -0.38 8.41
N THR A 10 -1.11 0.30 7.34
CA THR A 10 -0.92 1.74 7.15
C THR A 10 -2.25 2.47 7.02
N ALA A 11 -2.29 3.71 7.49
CA ALA A 11 -3.34 4.66 7.13
C ALA A 11 -2.84 5.47 5.92
N SER A 12 -3.63 5.50 4.85
CA SER A 12 -3.25 6.13 3.59
C SER A 12 -3.64 7.61 3.60
N TRP A 13 -2.65 8.48 3.48
CA TRP A 13 -2.82 9.92 3.39
C TRP A 13 -2.14 10.42 2.10
N PRO A 14 -2.87 10.50 0.97
CA PRO A 14 -2.30 10.97 -0.28
C PRO A 14 -2.09 12.48 -0.25
N ILE A 15 -0.89 12.94 -0.59
CA ILE A 15 -0.53 14.37 -0.64
C ILE A 15 -0.28 14.82 -2.08
N TYR A 16 0.43 14.02 -2.89
CA TYR A 16 0.79 14.40 -4.26
C TYR A 16 1.10 13.21 -5.19
N ALA A 17 1.23 13.51 -6.49
CA ALA A 17 1.62 12.58 -7.56
C ALA A 17 0.80 11.29 -7.57
N GLU A 18 1.45 10.13 -7.68
CA GLU A 18 0.81 8.83 -7.79
C GLU A 18 0.21 8.32 -6.48
N GLN A 19 0.39 9.04 -5.37
CA GLN A 19 -0.09 8.62 -4.05
C GLN A 19 -1.61 8.47 -4.00
N GLN A 20 -2.36 9.26 -4.77
CA GLN A 20 -3.81 9.11 -4.87
C GLN A 20 -4.20 7.75 -5.45
N LEU A 21 -3.54 7.33 -6.54
CA LEU A 21 -3.77 6.03 -7.15
C LEU A 21 -3.33 4.89 -6.22
N ASN A 22 -2.14 5.01 -5.62
CA ASN A 22 -1.65 4.03 -4.66
C ASN A 22 -2.61 3.90 -3.45
N SER A 23 -3.16 5.03 -2.96
CA SER A 23 -4.14 5.05 -1.87
C SER A 23 -5.42 4.35 -2.28
N PHE A 24 -5.94 4.63 -3.47
CA PHE A 24 -7.12 3.98 -3.99
C PHE A 24 -6.93 2.46 -4.12
N GLU A 25 -5.82 2.02 -4.73
CA GLU A 25 -5.48 0.61 -4.88
C GLU A 25 -5.34 -0.06 -3.51
N LEU A 26 -4.59 0.53 -2.57
CA LEU A 26 -4.36 -0.06 -1.25
C LEU A 26 -5.62 -0.13 -0.38
N VAL A 27 -6.49 0.88 -0.44
CA VAL A 27 -7.69 0.97 0.39
C VAL A 27 -8.86 0.20 -0.23
N HIS A 28 -9.17 0.45 -1.50
CA HIS A 28 -10.40 -0.04 -2.13
C HIS A 28 -10.21 -1.34 -2.90
N GLU A 29 -9.13 -1.49 -3.67
CA GLU A 29 -8.93 -2.70 -4.49
C GLU A 29 -8.34 -3.85 -3.68
N LEU A 30 -7.24 -3.58 -2.99
CA LEU A 30 -6.50 -4.59 -2.24
C LEU A 30 -6.97 -4.74 -0.80
N GLY A 31 -7.58 -3.69 -0.21
CA GLY A 31 -8.03 -3.67 1.18
C GLY A 31 -6.90 -3.98 2.17
N LEU A 32 -5.76 -3.30 2.00
CA LEU A 32 -4.52 -3.42 2.76
C LEU A 32 -4.20 -2.17 3.59
N ALA A 33 -4.97 -1.09 3.45
CA ALA A 33 -4.78 0.15 4.18
C ALA A 33 -6.12 0.72 4.69
N LEU A 34 -6.04 1.60 5.69
CA LEU A 34 -7.16 2.41 6.15
C LEU A 34 -7.18 3.75 5.40
N ASP A 35 -8.36 4.23 5.01
CA ASP A 35 -8.50 5.57 4.46
C ASP A 35 -8.48 6.61 5.58
N VAL A 36 -7.74 7.70 5.40
CA VAL A 36 -7.77 8.86 6.31
C VAL A 36 -8.94 9.81 5.93
N GLY A 37 -9.64 9.56 4.83
CA GLY A 37 -10.83 10.32 4.43
C GLY A 37 -10.51 11.59 3.67
N VAL A 38 -9.37 11.62 2.96
CA VAL A 38 -9.02 12.74 2.07
C VAL A 38 -9.81 12.59 0.77
N GLU A 39 -10.52 13.64 0.35
CA GLU A 39 -11.16 13.64 -0.97
C GLU A 39 -10.09 13.54 -2.08
N TYR A 40 -10.24 12.55 -2.95
CA TYR A 40 -9.37 12.36 -4.10
C TYR A 40 -9.57 13.51 -5.09
N SER A 41 -8.67 14.49 -5.05
CA SER A 41 -8.71 15.65 -5.94
C SER A 41 -8.26 15.29 -7.36
N ASN A 42 -9.06 15.65 -8.34
CA ASN A 42 -8.74 15.65 -9.77
C ASN A 42 -7.86 16.84 -10.20
N GLU A 43 -7.57 17.79 -9.30
CA GLU A 43 -6.60 18.85 -9.53
C GLU A 43 -5.24 18.49 -8.92
N PHE A 44 -4.18 18.59 -9.74
CA PHE A 44 -2.77 18.45 -9.36
C PHE A 44 -2.26 19.59 -8.44
N SER A 45 -3.19 20.34 -7.83
CA SER A 45 -2.93 21.51 -7.00
C SER A 45 -2.84 21.09 -5.53
N MET A 46 -1.69 21.38 -4.91
CA MET A 46 -1.39 21.17 -3.48
C MET A 46 -2.42 21.82 -2.52
N VAL A 47 -3.26 22.72 -3.03
CA VAL A 47 -4.06 23.66 -2.24
C VAL A 47 -5.28 22.99 -1.58
N ASN A 48 -5.72 21.83 -2.08
CA ASN A 48 -6.88 21.09 -1.55
C ASN A 48 -6.53 19.65 -1.12
N SER A 49 -5.32 19.40 -0.64
CA SER A 49 -5.10 18.20 0.19
C SER A 49 -5.90 18.40 1.47
N GLY A 50 -7.16 17.93 1.45
CA GLY A 50 -8.23 18.32 2.35
C GLY A 50 -7.79 18.38 3.82
N ILE A 51 -8.12 19.49 4.49
CA ILE A 51 -7.91 19.62 5.93
C ILE A 51 -8.80 18.58 6.63
N ILE A 52 -8.16 17.58 7.23
CA ILE A 52 -8.85 16.55 8.02
C ILE A 52 -9.01 17.05 9.45
N LYS A 53 -10.18 16.84 10.04
CA LYS A 53 -10.40 17.20 11.44
C LYS A 53 -9.65 16.25 12.35
N ALA A 54 -9.11 16.77 13.45
CA ALA A 54 -8.43 15.96 14.46
C ALA A 54 -9.30 14.79 14.97
N THR A 55 -10.61 15.00 15.07
CA THR A 55 -11.58 13.96 15.48
C THR A 55 -11.71 12.83 14.47
N GLU A 56 -11.61 13.12 13.16
CA GLU A 56 -11.66 12.11 12.09
C GLU A 56 -10.35 11.31 12.09
N LEU A 57 -9.22 12.02 12.19
CA LEU A 57 -7.90 11.40 12.29
C LEU A 57 -7.76 10.50 13.52
N GLU A 58 -8.30 10.92 14.67
CA GLU A 58 -8.30 10.13 15.90
C GLU A 58 -8.98 8.76 15.70
N VAL A 59 -10.12 8.72 15.01
CA VAL A 59 -10.83 7.46 14.72
C VAL A 59 -9.97 6.53 13.88
N VAL A 60 -9.27 7.06 12.87
CA VAL A 60 -8.38 6.27 12.01
C VAL A 60 -7.18 5.74 12.80
N ILE A 61 -6.55 6.58 13.63
CA ILE A 61 -5.45 6.17 14.50
C ILE A 61 -5.90 5.09 15.50
N ARG A 62 -7.08 5.24 16.11
CA ARG A 62 -7.63 4.21 17.01
C ARG A 62 -7.83 2.89 16.28
N LYS A 63 -8.39 2.90 15.06
CA LYS A 63 -8.52 1.69 14.22
C LYS A 63 -7.16 1.10 13.84
N LEU A 64 -6.15 1.94 13.62
CA LEU A 64 -4.79 1.54 13.27
C LEU A 64 -4.04 0.90 14.45
N MET A 65 -4.35 1.28 15.69
CA MET A 65 -3.65 0.84 16.90
C MET A 65 -4.37 -0.29 17.64
N LEU A 66 -5.70 -0.30 17.61
CA LEU A 66 -6.48 -1.34 18.28
C LEU A 66 -6.43 -2.65 17.47
N ASP A 67 -6.29 -3.76 18.20
CA ASP A 67 -6.30 -5.12 17.66
C ASP A 67 -7.58 -5.87 18.10
N GLU A 68 -8.66 -5.10 18.27
CA GLU A 68 -9.93 -5.61 18.79
C GLU A 68 -10.68 -6.33 17.66
N ASN A 69 -10.52 -7.65 17.66
CA ASN A 69 -11.28 -8.66 16.94
C ASN A 69 -11.14 -8.65 15.41
N GLU A 70 -10.39 -9.65 14.91
CA GLU A 70 -10.42 -10.11 13.51
C GLU A 70 -10.47 -8.99 12.46
N ASN A 71 -9.58 -8.00 12.59
CA ASN A 71 -9.53 -6.94 11.60
C ASN A 71 -9.00 -7.57 10.29
N ASN A 72 -9.91 -7.97 9.39
CA ASN A 72 -9.64 -8.70 8.15
C ASN A 72 -8.48 -8.06 7.36
N ILE A 73 -8.34 -6.74 7.44
CA ILE A 73 -7.27 -5.96 6.82
C ILE A 73 -5.89 -6.35 7.36
N ARG A 74 -5.70 -6.50 8.69
CA ARG A 74 -4.40 -6.91 9.26
C ARG A 74 -4.02 -8.33 8.83
N LYS A 75 -4.99 -9.23 8.72
CA LYS A 75 -4.76 -10.58 8.21
C LYS A 75 -4.28 -10.52 6.75
N ARG A 76 -4.96 -9.75 5.89
CA ARG A 76 -4.55 -9.54 4.50
C ARG A 76 -3.17 -8.89 4.38
N VAL A 77 -2.83 -7.93 5.24
CA VAL A 77 -1.48 -7.32 5.28
C VAL A 77 -0.41 -8.34 5.69
N LYS A 78 -0.69 -9.22 6.65
CA LYS A 78 0.22 -10.32 7.02
C LYS A 78 0.35 -11.37 5.91
N GLU A 79 -0.73 -11.69 5.20
CA GLU A 79 -0.69 -12.55 4.01
C GLU A 79 0.14 -11.92 2.91
N MET A 80 -0.07 -10.63 2.64
CA MET A 80 0.67 -9.87 1.63
C MET A 80 2.17 -9.80 1.94
N LYS A 81 2.56 -9.76 3.22
CA LYS A 81 3.96 -9.92 3.64
C LYS A 81 4.56 -11.23 3.13
N GLY A 82 3.83 -12.34 3.31
CA GLY A 82 4.26 -13.65 2.84
C GLY A 82 4.40 -13.69 1.32
N LEU A 83 3.41 -13.19 0.59
CA LEU A 83 3.44 -13.12 -0.88
C LEU A 83 4.59 -12.25 -1.40
N SER A 84 4.83 -11.10 -0.75
CA SER A 84 5.92 -10.19 -1.12
C SER A 84 7.29 -10.85 -0.96
N ARG A 85 7.48 -11.68 0.08
CA ARG A 85 8.71 -12.46 0.30
C ARG A 85 8.86 -13.55 -0.75
N ALA A 86 7.82 -14.36 -0.95
CA ALA A 86 7.82 -15.45 -1.92
C ALA A 86 8.08 -14.97 -3.36
N ALA A 87 7.62 -13.76 -3.73
CA ALA A 87 7.91 -13.18 -5.04
C ALA A 87 9.40 -12.93 -5.29
N MET A 88 10.17 -12.62 -4.23
CA MET A 88 11.58 -12.27 -4.30
C MET A 88 12.54 -13.45 -4.06
N GLU A 89 12.05 -14.55 -3.49
CA GLU A 89 12.83 -15.77 -3.27
C GLU A 89 13.20 -16.46 -4.59
N GLU A 90 14.14 -17.41 -4.54
CA GLU A 90 14.51 -18.21 -5.70
C GLU A 90 13.29 -18.95 -6.26
N ASN A 91 13.12 -18.91 -7.58
CA ASN A 91 11.91 -19.35 -8.30
C ASN A 91 10.64 -18.52 -8.03
N GLY A 92 10.75 -17.41 -7.27
CA GLY A 92 9.71 -16.42 -7.10
C GLY A 92 9.38 -15.68 -8.40
N SER A 93 8.21 -15.06 -8.46
CA SER A 93 7.73 -14.36 -9.67
C SER A 93 8.62 -13.17 -10.05
N SER A 94 8.96 -12.30 -9.11
CA SER A 94 9.85 -11.15 -9.34
C SER A 94 11.28 -11.60 -9.61
N TYR A 95 11.78 -12.61 -8.89
CA TYR A 95 13.09 -13.22 -9.15
C TYR A 95 13.21 -13.73 -10.60
N SER A 96 12.23 -14.52 -11.03
CA SER A 96 12.17 -15.10 -12.39
C SER A 96 12.03 -14.02 -13.46
N SER A 97 11.27 -12.96 -13.18
CA SER A 97 11.06 -11.85 -14.12
C SER A 97 12.34 -11.03 -14.31
N LEU A 98 13.09 -10.80 -13.22
CA LEU A 98 14.38 -10.15 -13.30
C LEU A 98 15.41 -11.01 -14.06
N GLY A 99 15.41 -12.33 -13.84
CA GLY A 99 16.25 -13.26 -14.60
C GLY A 99 16.01 -13.16 -16.11
N LYS A 100 14.73 -13.21 -16.52
CA LYS A 100 14.33 -13.03 -17.93
C LYS A 100 14.76 -11.67 -18.50
N LEU A 101 14.62 -10.60 -17.71
CA LEU A 101 15.06 -9.27 -18.12
C LEU A 101 16.57 -9.24 -18.39
N VAL A 102 17.38 -9.86 -17.53
CA VAL A 102 18.84 -9.97 -17.72
C VAL A 102 19.17 -10.79 -18.97
N GLU A 103 18.50 -11.92 -19.18
CA GLU A 103 18.66 -12.72 -20.41
C GLU A 103 18.33 -11.91 -21.66
N ASP A 104 17.23 -11.16 -21.67
CA ASP A 104 16.82 -10.34 -22.81
C ASP A 104 17.81 -9.22 -23.13
N ILE A 105 18.40 -8.60 -22.10
CA ILE A 105 19.41 -7.55 -22.26
C ILE A 105 20.72 -8.16 -22.79
N THR A 106 21.18 -9.26 -22.20
CA THR A 106 22.44 -9.92 -22.59
C THR A 106 22.38 -10.56 -23.97
N ARG A 107 21.20 -10.99 -24.43
CA ARG A 107 20.98 -11.52 -25.79
C ARG A 107 21.00 -10.44 -26.88
N LYS A 108 20.79 -9.17 -26.52
CA LYS A 108 20.77 -8.02 -27.43
C LYS A 108 22.12 -7.28 -27.51
N VAL A 109 23.15 -7.82 -26.86
CA VAL A 109 24.57 -7.43 -27.00
C VAL A 109 25.28 -8.49 -27.84
#